data_AF-A0A077QQ81-F1
#
_entry.id   AF-A0A077QQ81-F1
#
_cell.length_a   1.000
_cell.length_b   1.000
_cell.length_c   1.000
_cell.angle_alpha   90.00
_cell.angle_beta   90.00
_cell.angle_gamma   90.00
#
_symmetry.space_group_name_H-M   'P 1'
#
loop_
_entity.id
_entity.type
_entity.pdbx_description
1 polymer ?
#
loop_
_entity_poly.entity_id
_entity_poly.type
_entity_poly.pdbx_seq_one_letter_code
_entity_poly.pdbx_strand_id
1 'polypeptide(L)'
;MRFSLRILALASMPIFLSACDFFTDPDDHDGQFYFSNSAVSPLDFKIDEQLFSVKHDEIGMVELKPGKHVLETSDGKKQPFLVYSKNQGGIINPNRELYYTYNMVYAIENHENKFSPQNTEVVIDGVTLEGPIRSSDAVFIDNNVFRCTYPIGTPFPEEIVIYDKKSKGNIKSKCFRKKEFIDFYEQESGEALHSEQDLLNSNDNSVTDEFDYRIPTVDLSNPELQKRAQDYIALLNEYVNADNAKKQEKIREQYTKLAMDNTNISYEKIDSEERVKYDNFFRKVNHIIRAGILSK
;
A
#
# COMPACT_ATOMS: atom_id res chain seq x y z
N MET A 1 -26.77 10.26 7.74
CA MET A 1 -26.48 8.99 7.08
C MET A 1 -26.92 9.13 5.65
N ARG A 2 -26.01 8.94 4.70
CA ARG A 2 -26.30 8.90 3.26
C ARG A 2 -25.60 7.69 2.69
N PHE A 3 -26.28 6.99 1.80
CA PHE A 3 -25.68 5.91 1.02
C PHE A 3 -24.97 6.53 -0.18
N SER A 4 -23.85 5.92 -0.58
CA SER A 4 -23.11 6.28 -1.78
C SER A 4 -22.88 5.03 -2.59
N LEU A 5 -23.24 5.11 -3.87
CA LEU A 5 -23.08 4.00 -4.79
C LEU A 5 -21.63 3.93 -5.27
N ARG A 6 -21.21 2.69 -5.51
CA ARG A 6 -19.98 2.35 -6.18
C ARG A 6 -20.01 2.80 -7.65
N ILE A 7 -18.92 3.42 -8.11
CA ILE A 7 -18.81 3.96 -9.48
C ILE A 7 -17.44 3.63 -10.03
N LEU A 8 -17.42 2.91 -11.15
CA LEU A 8 -16.20 2.55 -11.84
C LEU A 8 -15.55 3.80 -12.44
N ALA A 9 -14.35 4.13 -11.98
CA ALA A 9 -13.55 5.21 -12.55
C ALA A 9 -12.73 4.65 -13.72
N LEU A 10 -13.28 4.72 -14.94
CA LEU A 10 -12.54 4.49 -16.17
C LEU A 10 -11.90 5.80 -16.63
N ALA A 11 -10.65 5.71 -17.10
CA ALA A 11 -9.72 6.79 -17.45
C ALA A 11 -10.38 8.17 -17.64
N SER A 12 -10.25 9.04 -16.64
CA SER A 12 -10.62 10.45 -16.73
C SER A 12 -9.42 11.33 -16.37
N MET A 13 -9.28 12.44 -17.12
CA MET A 13 -8.18 13.42 -17.00
C MET A 13 -7.85 13.80 -15.55
N PRO A 14 -6.56 13.87 -15.18
CA PRO A 14 -6.15 14.18 -13.81
C PRO A 14 -6.42 15.64 -13.46
N ILE A 15 -7.25 15.86 -12.43
CA ILE A 15 -7.22 17.10 -11.64
C ILE A 15 -6.65 16.74 -10.27
N PHE A 16 -5.49 17.31 -9.96
CA PHE A 16 -4.79 17.07 -8.70
C PHE A 16 -5.56 17.69 -7.53
N LEU A 17 -6.08 16.85 -6.65
CA LEU A 17 -6.36 17.21 -5.26
C LEU A 17 -5.68 16.19 -4.36
N SER A 18 -4.58 16.62 -3.73
CA SER A 18 -3.94 15.91 -2.63
C SER A 18 -4.84 15.97 -1.40
N ALA A 19 -5.65 14.94 -1.16
CA ALA A 19 -6.30 14.75 0.13
C ALA A 19 -5.29 14.14 1.11
N CYS A 20 -4.61 15.00 1.87
CA CYS A 20 -4.04 14.63 3.16
C CYS A 20 -5.19 14.55 4.16
N ASP A 21 -5.70 13.35 4.42
CA ASP A 21 -6.59 13.12 5.57
C ASP A 21 -6.19 11.80 6.25
N PHE A 22 -5.55 11.95 7.41
CA PHE A 22 -5.40 10.92 8.42
C PHE A 22 -6.68 10.95 9.26
N PHE A 23 -7.67 10.15 8.88
CA PHE A 23 -8.79 9.79 9.74
C PHE A 23 -8.85 8.26 9.80
N THR A 24 -8.65 7.71 10.99
CA THR A 24 -8.89 6.30 11.31
C THR A 24 -10.39 6.03 11.20
N ASP A 25 -10.76 5.25 10.19
CA ASP A 25 -12.10 4.69 10.00
C ASP A 25 -12.36 3.56 11.03
N PRO A 26 -13.62 3.17 11.31
CA PRO A 26 -13.97 2.01 12.14
C PRO A 26 -13.55 0.65 11.55
N ASP A 27 -12.98 0.63 10.34
CA ASP A 27 -12.38 -0.52 9.67
C ASP A 27 -10.93 -0.74 10.17
N ASP A 28 -10.77 -0.82 11.49
CA ASP A 28 -9.47 -0.89 12.16
C ASP A 28 -8.87 -2.29 12.03
N HIS A 29 -7.98 -2.48 11.05
CA HIS A 29 -7.21 -3.71 10.82
C HIS A 29 -5.91 -3.76 11.64
N ASP A 30 -5.86 -3.00 12.75
CA ASP A 30 -4.67 -2.88 13.57
C ASP A 30 -4.09 -4.25 13.97
N GLY A 31 -2.87 -4.54 13.50
CA GLY A 31 -2.20 -5.81 13.77
C GLY A 31 -2.70 -7.03 12.98
N GLN A 32 -3.69 -6.90 12.09
CA GLN A 32 -4.26 -8.02 11.33
C GLN A 32 -3.49 -8.27 10.03
N PHE A 33 -2.77 -9.38 9.95
CA PHE A 33 -2.04 -9.77 8.76
C PHE A 33 -2.68 -10.98 8.10
N TYR A 34 -3.08 -10.81 6.85
CA TYR A 34 -3.70 -11.85 6.04
C TYR A 34 -2.63 -12.61 5.24
N PHE A 35 -2.96 -13.84 4.87
CA PHE A 35 -2.14 -14.66 3.98
C PHE A 35 -3.05 -15.60 3.21
N SER A 36 -2.61 -16.01 2.02
CA SER A 36 -3.39 -16.93 1.19
C SER A 36 -2.48 -17.82 0.37
N ASN A 37 -3.07 -18.86 -0.22
CA ASN A 37 -2.35 -19.80 -1.07
C ASN A 37 -3.17 -20.11 -2.32
N SER A 38 -2.67 -19.71 -3.47
CA SER A 38 -3.24 -20.01 -4.78
C SER A 38 -2.69 -21.31 -5.38
N ALA A 39 -1.63 -21.89 -4.80
CA ALA A 39 -1.04 -23.15 -5.28
C ALA A 39 -1.85 -24.37 -4.83
N VAL A 40 -1.75 -25.46 -5.60
CA VAL A 40 -2.41 -26.75 -5.28
C VAL A 40 -1.81 -27.39 -4.03
N SER A 41 -0.50 -27.27 -3.85
CA SER A 41 0.20 -27.74 -2.64
C SER A 41 -0.05 -26.80 -1.47
N PRO A 42 -0.18 -27.30 -0.23
CA PRO A 42 -0.26 -26.44 0.95
C PRO A 42 0.94 -25.50 1.09
N LEU A 43 0.68 -24.29 1.59
CA LEU A 43 1.70 -23.33 1.97
C LEU A 43 1.96 -23.45 3.47
N ASP A 44 3.15 -23.93 3.81
CA ASP A 44 3.59 -24.10 5.20
C ASP A 44 4.62 -23.03 5.58
N PHE A 45 4.43 -22.38 6.72
CA PHE A 45 5.36 -21.40 7.27
C PHE A 45 5.14 -21.24 8.77
N LYS A 46 6.06 -20.55 9.46
CA LYS A 46 5.89 -20.17 10.86
C LYS A 46 6.03 -18.68 11.07
N ILE A 47 5.31 -18.15 12.04
CA ILE A 47 5.56 -16.83 12.63
C ILE A 47 5.74 -17.04 14.12
N ASP A 48 6.88 -16.63 14.68
CA ASP A 48 7.21 -16.78 16.11
C ASP A 48 6.93 -18.20 16.66
N GLU A 49 7.41 -19.22 15.95
CA GLU A 49 7.21 -20.64 16.25
C GLU A 49 5.77 -21.18 16.04
N GLN A 50 4.77 -20.31 15.83
CA GLN A 50 3.42 -20.74 15.46
C GLN A 50 3.43 -21.23 14.00
N LEU A 51 3.04 -22.49 13.81
CA LEU A 51 2.94 -23.12 12.49
C LEU A 51 1.61 -22.79 11.82
N PHE A 52 1.68 -22.45 10.53
CA PHE A 52 0.56 -22.26 9.64
C PHE A 52 0.69 -23.22 8.46
N SER A 53 -0.44 -23.79 8.04
CA SER A 53 -0.57 -24.63 6.85
C SER A 53 -1.83 -24.20 6.11
N VAL A 54 -1.66 -23.56 4.96
CA VAL A 54 -2.74 -22.91 4.21
C VAL A 54 -3.03 -23.73 2.96
N LYS A 55 -4.23 -24.27 2.84
CA LYS A 55 -4.62 -25.11 1.70
C LYS A 55 -4.83 -24.27 0.45
N HIS A 56 -4.95 -24.95 -0.68
CA HIS A 56 -5.33 -24.33 -1.95
C HIS A 56 -6.61 -23.50 -1.78
N ASP A 57 -6.54 -22.27 -2.27
CA ASP A 57 -7.56 -21.22 -2.21
C ASP A 57 -7.99 -20.77 -0.82
N GLU A 58 -7.29 -21.21 0.23
CA GLU A 58 -7.56 -20.80 1.60
C GLU A 58 -6.94 -19.42 1.90
N ILE A 59 -7.66 -18.67 2.74
CA ILE A 59 -7.22 -17.39 3.30
C ILE A 59 -7.17 -17.57 4.81
N GLY A 60 -6.05 -17.18 5.41
CA GLY A 60 -5.91 -17.11 6.85
C GLY A 60 -5.52 -15.71 7.32
N MET A 61 -5.48 -15.55 8.62
CA MET A 61 -5.14 -14.30 9.29
C MET A 61 -4.40 -14.59 10.59
N VAL A 62 -3.46 -13.72 10.93
CA VAL A 62 -2.78 -13.69 12.22
C VAL A 62 -2.78 -12.28 12.78
N GLU A 63 -3.02 -12.16 14.08
CA GLU A 63 -2.87 -10.90 14.80
C GLU A 63 -1.45 -10.79 15.38
N LEU A 64 -0.71 -9.76 14.99
CA LEU A 64 0.64 -9.49 15.48
C LEU A 64 0.66 -8.23 16.33
N LYS A 65 1.23 -8.35 17.52
CA LYS A 65 1.47 -7.21 18.42
C LYS A 65 2.65 -6.39 17.92
N PRO A 66 2.73 -5.08 18.22
CA PRO A 66 3.94 -4.32 17.94
C PRO A 66 5.17 -4.94 18.62
N GLY A 67 6.23 -5.18 17.86
CA GLY A 67 7.38 -5.95 18.34
C GLY A 67 8.17 -6.62 17.23
N LYS A 68 9.24 -7.32 17.63
CA LYS A 68 10.08 -8.12 16.74
C LYS A 68 9.41 -9.47 16.54
N HIS A 69 9.42 -9.92 15.29
CA HIS A 69 8.88 -11.20 14.88
C HIS A 69 9.85 -11.89 13.91
N VAL A 70 9.65 -13.18 13.69
CA VAL A 70 10.41 -13.95 12.70
C VAL A 70 9.44 -14.75 11.84
N LEU A 71 9.54 -14.58 10.52
CA LEU A 71 8.93 -15.47 9.53
C LEU A 71 9.92 -16.59 9.22
N GLU A 72 9.48 -17.84 9.27
CA GLU A 72 10.25 -19.01 8.84
C GLU A 72 9.49 -19.72 7.71
N THR A 73 10.08 -19.79 6.52
CA THR A 73 9.52 -20.55 5.38
C THR A 73 9.76 -22.05 5.56
N SER A 74 9.05 -22.87 4.79
CA SER A 74 9.13 -24.35 4.86
C SER A 74 10.54 -24.92 4.59
N ASP A 75 11.39 -24.20 3.87
CA ASP A 75 12.80 -24.52 3.65
C ASP A 75 13.71 -24.16 4.83
N GLY A 76 13.15 -23.61 5.91
CA GLY A 76 13.86 -23.20 7.13
C GLY A 76 14.50 -21.81 7.06
N LYS A 77 14.32 -21.04 5.97
CA LYS A 77 14.85 -19.68 5.88
C LYS A 77 14.10 -18.76 6.86
N LYS A 78 14.86 -18.09 7.72
CA LYS A 78 14.35 -17.14 8.71
C LYS A 78 14.50 -15.71 8.22
N GLN A 79 13.42 -14.94 8.29
CA GLN A 79 13.38 -13.53 7.95
C GLN A 79 12.85 -12.73 9.15
N PRO A 80 13.70 -12.01 9.88
CA PRO A 80 13.26 -11.14 10.97
C PRO A 80 12.50 -9.93 10.42
N PHE A 81 11.45 -9.53 11.12
CA PHE A 81 10.69 -8.32 10.82
C PHE A 81 10.22 -7.64 12.10
N LEU A 82 9.78 -6.40 11.97
CA LEU A 82 9.32 -5.58 13.10
C LEU A 82 7.96 -4.98 12.74
N VAL A 83 6.97 -5.19 13.61
CA VAL A 83 5.61 -4.63 13.52
C VAL A 83 5.54 -3.40 14.42
N TYR A 84 5.04 -2.28 13.91
CA TYR A 84 5.13 -0.97 14.56
C TYR A 84 3.86 -0.61 15.32
N SER A 85 3.95 0.41 16.19
CA SER A 85 2.74 1.06 16.70
C SER A 85 1.95 1.68 15.54
N LYS A 86 0.62 1.58 15.58
CA LYS A 86 -0.28 2.09 14.52
C LYS A 86 -0.03 1.43 13.15
N ASN A 87 0.29 0.14 13.17
CA ASN A 87 0.29 -0.66 11.95
C ASN A 87 -1.16 -1.00 11.62
N GLN A 88 -1.56 -0.88 10.36
CA GLN A 88 -2.92 -1.18 9.89
C GLN A 88 -3.02 -2.61 9.34
N GLY A 89 -2.14 -3.50 9.82
CA GLY A 89 -2.04 -4.86 9.31
C GLY A 89 -1.41 -4.93 7.91
N GLY A 90 -1.81 -5.94 7.14
CA GLY A 90 -1.30 -6.13 5.78
C GLY A 90 -1.41 -7.56 5.29
N ILE A 91 -0.52 -7.93 4.37
CA ILE A 91 -0.41 -9.30 3.85
C ILE A 91 0.99 -9.81 4.14
N ILE A 92 1.07 -11.01 4.74
CA ILE A 92 2.30 -11.80 4.84
C ILE A 92 2.26 -12.81 3.70
N ASN A 93 3.27 -12.77 2.84
CA ASN A 93 3.29 -13.45 1.56
C ASN A 93 4.56 -14.30 1.41
N PRO A 94 4.67 -15.43 2.14
CA PRO A 94 5.91 -16.22 2.18
C PRO A 94 6.31 -16.79 0.82
N ASN A 95 5.34 -17.02 -0.08
CA ASN A 95 5.56 -17.59 -1.41
C ASN A 95 5.62 -16.56 -2.54
N ARG A 96 5.55 -15.24 -2.23
CA ARG A 96 5.62 -14.15 -3.20
C ARG A 96 4.55 -14.25 -4.31
N GLU A 97 3.33 -14.61 -3.93
CA GLU A 97 2.17 -14.48 -4.83
C GLU A 97 1.90 -13.00 -5.13
N LEU A 98 1.34 -12.74 -6.31
CA LEU A 98 0.91 -11.39 -6.69
C LEU A 98 -0.43 -11.05 -6.06
N TYR A 99 -0.46 -9.91 -5.37
CA TYR A 99 -1.65 -9.28 -4.85
C TYR A 99 -1.90 -7.97 -5.57
N TYR A 100 -3.18 -7.63 -5.71
CA TYR A 100 -3.64 -6.42 -6.37
C TYR A 100 -4.49 -5.57 -5.43
N THR A 101 -4.46 -4.25 -5.61
CA THR A 101 -5.47 -3.35 -5.08
C THR A 101 -6.23 -2.68 -6.19
N TYR A 102 -7.50 -2.36 -5.94
CA TYR A 102 -8.28 -1.47 -6.79
C TYR A 102 -8.90 -0.38 -5.92
N ASN A 103 -8.65 0.90 -6.26
CA ASN A 103 -9.31 2.03 -5.60
C ASN A 103 -10.63 2.37 -6.30
N MET A 104 -11.72 2.26 -5.56
CA MET A 104 -13.07 2.46 -6.03
C MET A 104 -13.65 3.76 -5.49
N VAL A 105 -14.32 4.51 -6.37
CA VAL A 105 -15.04 5.73 -5.99
C VAL A 105 -16.44 5.34 -5.53
N TYR A 106 -16.80 5.79 -4.33
CA TYR A 106 -18.16 5.78 -3.83
C TYR A 106 -18.61 7.23 -3.76
N ALA A 107 -19.61 7.62 -4.54
CA ALA A 107 -20.08 9.00 -4.55
C ALA A 107 -21.59 9.07 -4.32
N ILE A 108 -22.01 10.20 -3.75
CA ILE A 108 -23.40 10.63 -3.86
C ILE A 108 -23.61 11.09 -5.30
N GLU A 109 -24.78 10.79 -5.87
CA GLU A 109 -25.18 11.17 -7.22
C GLU A 109 -24.77 12.63 -7.57
N ASN A 110 -24.15 12.80 -8.75
CA ASN A 110 -23.62 14.07 -9.29
C ASN A 110 -22.39 14.64 -8.57
N HIS A 111 -21.63 13.80 -7.86
CA HIS A 111 -20.37 14.17 -7.21
C HIS A 111 -19.19 13.24 -7.55
N GLU A 112 -19.34 12.42 -8.57
CA GLU A 112 -18.37 11.44 -9.06
C GLU A 112 -17.06 12.13 -9.46
N ASN A 113 -17.19 13.22 -10.22
CA ASN A 113 -16.08 14.01 -10.76
C ASN A 113 -15.21 14.71 -9.70
N LYS A 114 -15.56 14.59 -8.42
CA LYS A 114 -14.74 15.12 -7.31
C LYS A 114 -13.65 14.16 -6.86
N PHE A 115 -13.70 12.91 -7.32
CA PHE A 115 -12.77 11.86 -6.93
C PHE A 115 -12.01 11.40 -8.18
N SER A 116 -10.70 11.50 -8.13
CA SER A 116 -9.81 11.06 -9.20
C SER A 116 -8.71 10.21 -8.57
N PRO A 117 -8.93 8.89 -8.38
CA PRO A 117 -7.86 8.02 -7.96
C PRO A 117 -6.74 8.04 -9.01
N GLN A 118 -5.50 7.87 -8.55
CA GLN A 118 -4.35 7.85 -9.46
C GLN A 118 -4.36 6.56 -10.28
N ASN A 119 -4.25 6.70 -11.61
CA ASN A 119 -4.06 5.56 -12.49
C ASN A 119 -2.59 5.11 -12.51
N THR A 120 -2.40 3.81 -12.62
CA THR A 120 -1.12 3.14 -12.85
C THR A 120 -1.32 2.14 -13.99
N GLU A 121 -0.28 1.97 -14.80
CA GLU A 121 -0.21 0.86 -15.74
C GLU A 121 0.20 -0.41 -15.00
N VAL A 122 -0.54 -1.49 -15.21
CA VAL A 122 -0.22 -2.82 -14.67
C VAL A 122 -0.30 -3.87 -15.77
N VAL A 123 0.63 -4.82 -15.76
CA VAL A 123 0.62 -6.00 -16.64
C VAL A 123 0.16 -7.20 -15.83
N ILE A 124 -0.85 -7.93 -16.35
CA ILE A 124 -1.39 -9.16 -15.77
C ILE A 124 -1.46 -10.21 -16.87
N ASP A 125 -0.63 -11.24 -16.76
CA ASP A 125 -0.47 -12.30 -17.78
C ASP A 125 -0.29 -11.73 -19.20
N GLY A 126 0.62 -10.76 -19.31
CA GLY A 126 0.94 -10.08 -20.57
C GLY A 126 -0.07 -9.02 -21.01
N VAL A 127 -1.25 -8.93 -20.39
CA VAL A 127 -2.26 -7.92 -20.71
C VAL A 127 -1.98 -6.64 -19.93
N THR A 128 -1.85 -5.52 -20.64
CA THR A 128 -1.65 -4.20 -20.02
C THR A 128 -2.99 -3.56 -19.71
N LEU A 129 -3.18 -3.19 -18.45
CA LEU A 129 -4.32 -2.45 -17.93
C LEU A 129 -3.88 -1.09 -17.41
N GLU A 130 -4.68 -0.07 -17.68
CA GLU A 130 -4.54 1.24 -17.04
C GLU A 130 -5.76 1.48 -16.14
N GLY A 131 -5.51 1.79 -14.87
CA GLY A 131 -6.58 2.09 -13.93
C GLY A 131 -6.05 2.37 -12.53
N PRO A 132 -6.92 2.57 -11.53
CA PRO A 132 -6.52 2.84 -10.16
C PRO A 132 -6.07 1.57 -9.43
N ILE A 133 -5.16 0.84 -10.08
CA ILE A 133 -4.69 -0.49 -9.75
C ILE A 133 -3.26 -0.38 -9.22
N ARG A 134 -2.94 -1.22 -8.24
CA ARG A 134 -1.57 -1.42 -7.75
C ARG A 134 -1.33 -2.91 -7.56
N SER A 135 -0.08 -3.34 -7.67
CA SER A 135 0.32 -4.74 -7.50
C SER A 135 1.60 -4.88 -6.67
N SER A 136 1.70 -5.98 -5.94
CA SER A 136 2.90 -6.34 -5.19
C SER A 136 3.03 -7.84 -5.00
N ASP A 137 4.28 -8.32 -5.03
CA ASP A 137 4.70 -9.69 -4.67
C ASP A 137 5.58 -9.69 -3.41
N ALA A 138 5.68 -8.56 -2.71
CA ALA A 138 6.55 -8.44 -1.55
C ALA A 138 6.16 -9.43 -0.45
N VAL A 139 7.15 -9.91 0.31
CA VAL A 139 6.92 -10.83 1.44
C VAL A 139 6.07 -10.18 2.53
N PHE A 140 6.21 -8.87 2.72
CA PHE A 140 5.40 -8.08 3.64
C PHE A 140 4.80 -6.91 2.88
N ILE A 141 3.49 -7.00 2.61
CA ILE A 141 2.73 -5.94 1.95
C ILE A 141 2.06 -5.13 3.06
N ASP A 142 2.58 -3.93 3.29
CA ASP A 142 2.19 -3.06 4.40
C ASP A 142 0.91 -2.30 4.10
N ASN A 143 -0.13 -2.49 4.92
CA ASN A 143 -1.40 -1.82 4.69
C ASN A 143 -1.36 -0.30 4.93
N ASN A 144 -0.39 0.21 5.70
CA ASN A 144 -0.19 1.66 5.87
C ASN A 144 0.11 2.36 4.53
N VAL A 145 0.63 1.61 3.56
CA VAL A 145 0.97 2.09 2.22
C VAL A 145 0.07 1.48 1.14
N PHE A 146 -0.23 0.18 1.19
CA PHE A 146 -1.09 -0.49 0.20
C PHE A 146 -2.56 -0.07 0.34
N ARG A 147 -2.99 0.28 1.57
CA ARG A 147 -4.28 0.89 1.92
C ARG A 147 -5.52 0.04 1.60
N CYS A 148 -5.44 -1.28 1.71
CA CYS A 148 -6.58 -2.20 1.72
C CYS A 148 -7.62 -1.77 2.76
N THR A 149 -8.73 -1.15 2.32
CA THR A 149 -9.90 -0.95 3.21
C THR A 149 -10.63 -2.28 3.40
N TYR A 150 -10.73 -3.07 2.33
CA TYR A 150 -11.31 -4.40 2.35
C TYR A 150 -10.19 -5.42 2.08
N PRO A 151 -9.83 -6.26 3.06
CA PRO A 151 -8.75 -7.24 2.90
C PRO A 151 -9.17 -8.36 1.93
N ILE A 152 -8.19 -9.20 1.57
CA ILE A 152 -8.43 -10.38 0.72
C ILE A 152 -9.52 -11.28 1.31
N GLY A 153 -10.33 -11.89 0.44
CA GLY A 153 -11.44 -12.76 0.89
C GLY A 153 -12.68 -12.05 1.44
N THR A 154 -12.67 -10.72 1.56
CA THR A 154 -13.86 -9.94 1.92
C THR A 154 -14.57 -9.38 0.67
N PRO A 155 -15.90 -9.20 0.68
CA PRO A 155 -16.59 -8.59 -0.46
C PRO A 155 -16.19 -7.11 -0.63
N PHE A 156 -16.16 -6.63 -1.88
CA PHE A 156 -16.16 -5.18 -2.15
C PHE A 156 -17.62 -4.72 -2.17
N PRO A 157 -18.10 -3.94 -1.18
CA PRO A 157 -19.51 -3.54 -1.15
C PRO A 157 -19.95 -2.75 -2.40
N GLU A 158 -21.21 -2.89 -2.78
CA GLU A 158 -21.81 -2.06 -3.84
C GLU A 158 -22.15 -0.65 -3.34
N GLU A 159 -22.36 -0.51 -2.03
CA GLU A 159 -22.68 0.76 -1.39
C GLU A 159 -21.98 0.89 -0.03
N ILE A 160 -21.65 2.13 0.34
CA ILE A 160 -21.10 2.44 1.67
C ILE A 160 -21.95 3.47 2.39
N VAL A 161 -21.87 3.43 3.72
CA VAL A 161 -22.48 4.44 4.59
C VAL A 161 -21.49 5.57 4.83
N ILE A 162 -21.89 6.79 4.47
CA ILE A 162 -21.13 8.01 4.79
C ILE A 162 -21.74 8.68 6.03
N TYR A 163 -20.94 8.72 7.09
CA TYR A 163 -21.32 9.32 8.38
C TYR A 163 -21.18 10.84 8.38
N ASP A 164 -20.11 11.37 7.77
CA ASP A 164 -19.96 12.82 7.60
C ASP A 164 -20.97 13.36 6.58
N LYS A 165 -21.90 14.18 7.06
CA LYS A 165 -22.95 14.78 6.23
C LYS A 165 -22.40 15.77 5.19
N LYS A 166 -21.17 16.27 5.35
CA LYS A 166 -20.51 17.17 4.40
C LYS A 166 -19.79 16.42 3.29
N SER A 167 -19.33 15.19 3.57
CA SER A 167 -18.70 14.33 2.59
C SER A 167 -19.64 14.05 1.41
N LYS A 168 -19.05 14.04 0.21
CA LYS A 168 -19.73 13.81 -1.06
C LYS A 168 -19.48 12.41 -1.63
N GLY A 169 -18.72 11.61 -0.90
CA GLY A 169 -18.19 10.35 -1.37
C GLY A 169 -16.91 9.98 -0.62
N ASN A 170 -16.38 8.81 -0.92
CA ASN A 170 -15.09 8.36 -0.44
C ASN A 170 -14.42 7.46 -1.49
N ILE A 171 -13.11 7.34 -1.41
CA ILE A 171 -12.37 6.32 -2.16
C ILE A 171 -12.07 5.20 -1.18
N LYS A 172 -12.54 4.00 -1.47
CA LYS A 172 -12.19 2.79 -0.71
C LYS A 172 -11.40 1.86 -1.60
N SER A 173 -10.48 1.10 -1.02
CA SER A 173 -9.72 0.12 -1.78
C SER A 173 -10.04 -1.29 -1.31
N LYS A 174 -9.98 -2.24 -2.23
CA LYS A 174 -9.99 -3.67 -1.91
C LYS A 174 -8.69 -4.30 -2.34
N CYS A 175 -8.20 -5.23 -1.52
CA CYS A 175 -7.12 -6.12 -1.86
C CYS A 175 -7.65 -7.46 -2.36
N PHE A 176 -6.95 -7.99 -3.36
CA PHE A 176 -7.34 -9.15 -4.13
C PHE A 176 -6.17 -10.10 -4.28
N ARG A 177 -6.45 -11.40 -4.23
CA ARG A 177 -5.62 -12.39 -4.92
C ARG A 177 -5.76 -12.18 -6.42
N LYS A 178 -4.77 -12.61 -7.21
CA LYS A 178 -4.82 -12.48 -8.67
C LYS A 178 -6.13 -12.94 -9.29
N LYS A 179 -6.60 -14.16 -8.98
CA LYS A 179 -7.88 -14.67 -9.49
C LYS A 179 -9.06 -13.77 -9.10
N GLU A 180 -9.13 -13.36 -7.83
CA GLU A 180 -10.19 -12.46 -7.35
C GLU A 180 -10.19 -11.12 -8.09
N PHE A 181 -9.01 -10.60 -8.45
CA PHE A 181 -8.88 -9.36 -9.19
C PHE A 181 -9.38 -9.51 -10.63
N ILE A 182 -9.01 -10.60 -11.31
CA ILE A 182 -9.44 -10.87 -12.69
C ILE A 182 -10.96 -11.01 -12.71
N ASP A 183 -11.52 -11.89 -11.86
CA ASP A 183 -12.96 -12.11 -11.78
C ASP A 183 -13.72 -10.79 -11.50
N PHE A 184 -13.18 -9.96 -10.61
CA PHE A 184 -13.71 -8.63 -10.31
C PHE A 184 -13.64 -7.69 -11.51
N TYR A 185 -12.50 -7.60 -12.18
CA TYR A 185 -12.29 -6.66 -13.28
C TYR A 185 -13.21 -7.00 -14.45
N GLU A 186 -13.30 -8.28 -14.82
CA GLU A 186 -14.16 -8.76 -15.90
C GLU A 186 -15.65 -8.52 -15.62
N GLN A 187 -16.07 -8.74 -14.36
CA GLN A 187 -17.45 -8.45 -13.94
C GLN A 187 -17.78 -6.96 -14.07
N GLU A 188 -16.83 -6.08 -13.73
CA GLU A 188 -17.07 -4.64 -13.68
C GLU A 188 -16.91 -3.96 -15.03
N SER A 189 -15.97 -4.41 -15.86
CA SER A 189 -15.78 -3.91 -17.22
C SER A 189 -16.83 -4.47 -18.19
N GLY A 190 -17.34 -5.68 -17.93
CA GLY A 190 -18.15 -6.45 -18.88
C GLY A 190 -17.33 -7.07 -20.01
N GLU A 191 -16.01 -7.04 -19.91
CA GLU A 191 -15.06 -7.54 -20.91
C GLU A 191 -14.13 -8.56 -20.28
N ALA A 192 -13.92 -9.70 -20.95
CA ALA A 192 -12.93 -10.68 -20.53
C ALA A 192 -11.52 -10.07 -20.60
N LEU A 193 -10.71 -10.30 -19.57
CA LEU A 193 -9.35 -9.80 -19.50
C LEU A 193 -8.46 -10.48 -20.54
N HIS A 194 -8.72 -11.76 -20.78
CA HIS A 194 -8.01 -12.58 -21.75
C HIS A 194 -8.91 -12.88 -22.95
N SER A 195 -8.43 -12.58 -24.15
CA SER A 195 -8.97 -13.18 -25.37
C SER A 195 -8.52 -14.64 -25.49
N GLU A 196 -9.18 -15.43 -26.34
CA GLU A 196 -8.76 -16.82 -26.62
C GLU A 196 -7.30 -16.92 -27.12
N GLN A 197 -6.73 -15.83 -27.63
CA GLN A 197 -5.34 -15.74 -28.12
C GLN A 197 -4.32 -15.46 -27.00
N ASP A 198 -4.74 -14.80 -25.91
CA ASP A 198 -3.86 -14.42 -24.78
C ASP A 198 -3.54 -15.62 -23.85
N LEU A 199 -4.35 -16.68 -23.92
CA LEU A 199 -4.14 -17.95 -23.21
C LEU A 199 -2.88 -18.71 -23.66
N LEU A 200 -2.20 -18.24 -24.71
CA LEU A 200 -1.01 -18.83 -25.27
C LEU A 200 0.22 -17.94 -24.98
N ASN A 201 0.80 -18.12 -23.79
CA ASN A 201 2.25 -17.97 -23.50
C ASN A 201 2.80 -16.70 -22.83
N SER A 202 2.04 -15.89 -22.09
CA SER A 202 2.67 -14.90 -21.18
C SER A 202 2.20 -15.08 -19.74
N ASN A 203 3.17 -15.28 -18.84
CA ASN A 203 2.99 -15.16 -17.39
C ASN A 203 3.62 -13.86 -16.89
N ASP A 204 3.76 -12.87 -17.77
CA ASP A 204 4.38 -11.59 -17.41
C ASP A 204 3.42 -10.81 -16.53
N ASN A 205 3.93 -10.37 -15.38
CA ASN A 205 3.16 -9.58 -14.44
C ASN A 205 4.04 -8.42 -13.94
N SER A 206 3.47 -7.23 -13.80
CA SER A 206 4.19 -6.07 -13.27
C SER A 206 4.00 -5.95 -11.75
N VAL A 207 5.01 -5.45 -11.05
CA VAL A 207 4.92 -4.99 -9.66
C VAL A 207 4.99 -3.47 -9.62
N THR A 208 3.97 -2.81 -9.05
CA THR A 208 3.96 -1.35 -8.88
C THR A 208 4.51 -0.90 -7.54
N ASP A 209 4.45 -1.78 -6.54
CA ASP A 209 4.86 -1.50 -5.16
C ASP A 209 5.80 -2.58 -4.63
N GLU A 210 7.08 -2.25 -4.55
CA GLU A 210 8.12 -3.18 -4.10
C GLU A 210 8.23 -3.30 -2.58
N PHE A 211 7.62 -2.39 -1.81
CA PHE A 211 7.82 -2.23 -0.35
C PHE A 211 9.30 -2.20 0.04
N ASP A 212 10.07 -1.47 -0.76
CA ASP A 212 11.49 -1.25 -0.52
C ASP A 212 11.71 -0.09 0.44
N TYR A 213 12.27 -0.42 1.59
CA TYR A 213 12.54 0.51 2.67
C TYR A 213 14.01 0.89 2.83
N ARG A 214 14.80 0.72 1.77
CA ARG A 214 16.16 1.29 1.68
C ARG A 214 16.11 2.79 1.87
N ILE A 215 16.95 3.31 2.76
CA ILE A 215 17.04 4.74 3.04
C ILE A 215 17.47 5.48 1.77
N PRO A 216 16.68 6.45 1.27
CA PRO A 216 17.00 7.17 0.05
C PRO A 216 18.18 8.10 0.27
N THR A 217 18.95 8.35 -0.78
CA THR A 217 19.96 9.41 -0.84
C THR A 217 19.57 10.43 -1.91
N VAL A 218 20.08 11.64 -1.78
CA VAL A 218 19.91 12.71 -2.78
C VAL A 218 21.14 13.60 -2.77
N ASP A 219 21.49 14.10 -3.95
CA ASP A 219 22.56 15.08 -4.16
C ASP A 219 21.94 16.35 -4.74
N LEU A 220 22.06 17.44 -3.98
CA LEU A 220 21.46 18.74 -4.26
C LEU A 220 22.56 19.81 -4.19
N SER A 221 22.54 20.72 -5.16
CA SER A 221 23.46 21.85 -5.22
C SER A 221 23.08 22.94 -4.22
N ASN A 222 21.80 23.08 -3.90
CA ASN A 222 21.31 23.97 -2.86
C ASN A 222 21.73 23.47 -1.47
N PRO A 223 22.62 24.18 -0.74
CA PRO A 223 23.14 23.70 0.54
C PRO A 223 22.09 23.58 1.64
N GLU A 224 21.04 24.41 1.62
CA GLU A 224 19.96 24.34 2.60
C GLU A 224 19.10 23.09 2.39
N LEU A 225 18.71 22.80 1.14
CA LEU A 225 17.97 21.57 0.82
C LEU A 225 18.80 20.31 1.10
N GLN A 226 20.10 20.34 0.76
CA GLN A 226 20.99 19.21 1.04
C GLN A 226 21.10 18.94 2.54
N LYS A 227 21.25 20.00 3.35
CA LYS A 227 21.26 19.87 4.81
C LYS A 227 19.96 19.26 5.34
N ARG A 228 18.81 19.75 4.88
CA ARG A 228 17.50 19.20 5.28
C ARG A 228 17.36 17.72 4.88
N ALA A 229 17.81 17.35 3.68
CA ALA A 229 17.80 15.95 3.24
C ALA A 229 18.65 15.06 4.15
N GLN A 230 19.83 15.54 4.58
CA GLN A 230 20.68 14.85 5.56
C GLN A 230 19.98 14.66 6.91
N ASP A 231 19.22 15.66 7.39
CA ASP A 231 18.44 15.55 8.63
C ASP A 231 17.39 14.42 8.53
N TYR A 232 16.68 14.30 7.40
CA TYR A 232 15.77 13.17 7.16
C TYR A 232 16.49 11.83 7.07
N ILE A 233 17.64 11.77 6.39
CA ILE A 233 18.43 10.53 6.27
C ILE A 233 18.88 10.05 7.66
N ALA A 234 19.37 10.95 8.51
CA ALA A 234 19.76 10.62 9.88
C ALA A 234 18.55 10.09 10.67
N LEU A 235 17.41 10.76 10.57
CA LEU A 235 16.17 10.35 11.23
C LEU A 235 15.67 8.97 10.77
N LEU A 236 15.71 8.70 9.46
CA LEU A 236 15.33 7.40 8.92
C LEU A 236 16.29 6.29 9.36
N ASN A 237 17.59 6.58 9.47
CA ASN A 237 18.56 5.64 10.03
C ASN A 237 18.19 5.26 11.46
N GLU A 238 17.78 6.22 12.29
CA GLU A 238 17.27 5.92 13.63
C GLU A 238 15.97 5.12 13.58
N TYR A 239 15.06 5.45 12.66
CA TYR A 239 13.75 4.82 12.52
C TYR A 239 13.83 3.33 12.17
N VAL A 240 14.57 2.98 11.11
CA VAL A 240 14.67 1.59 10.62
C VAL A 240 15.42 0.69 11.61
N ASN A 241 16.35 1.27 12.38
CA ASN A 241 17.13 0.57 13.39
C ASN A 241 16.46 0.53 14.76
N ALA A 242 15.33 1.21 14.94
CA ALA A 242 14.58 1.12 16.18
C ALA A 242 14.21 -0.34 16.50
N ASP A 243 14.27 -0.68 17.77
CA ASP A 243 14.08 -2.04 18.28
C ASP A 243 12.74 -2.23 18.99
N ASN A 244 11.96 -1.15 19.14
CA ASN A 244 10.66 -1.15 19.77
C ASN A 244 9.78 0.03 19.28
N ALA A 245 8.48 -0.14 19.43
CA ALA A 245 7.47 0.82 18.97
C ALA A 245 7.58 2.20 19.66
N LYS A 246 7.96 2.28 20.95
CA LYS A 246 8.06 3.55 21.68
C LYS A 246 9.16 4.46 21.11
N LYS A 247 10.31 3.90 20.74
CA LYS A 247 11.38 4.66 20.06
C LYS A 247 10.89 5.20 18.72
N GLN A 248 10.13 4.40 17.97
CA GLN A 248 9.61 4.81 16.67
C GLN A 248 8.56 5.90 16.74
N GLU A 249 7.65 5.84 17.72
CA GLU A 249 6.67 6.90 17.97
C GLU A 249 7.38 8.24 18.17
N LYS A 250 8.43 8.26 19.01
CA LYS A 250 9.24 9.46 19.25
C LYS A 250 9.94 9.96 17.98
N ILE A 251 10.43 9.06 17.14
CA ILE A 251 11.06 9.42 15.86
C ILE A 251 10.02 9.98 14.87
N ARG A 252 8.80 9.44 14.84
CA ARG A 252 7.68 10.00 14.05
C ARG A 252 7.28 11.40 14.52
N GLU A 253 7.32 11.67 15.82
CA GLU A 253 7.11 13.03 16.35
C GLU A 253 8.19 14.00 15.89
N GLN A 254 9.47 13.57 15.89
CA GLN A 254 10.58 14.37 15.36
C GLN A 254 10.43 14.61 13.86
N TYR A 255 10.05 13.58 13.10
CA TYR A 255 9.74 13.69 11.67
C TYR A 255 8.64 14.73 11.45
N THR A 256 7.56 14.70 12.24
CA THR A 256 6.43 15.63 12.09
C THR A 256 6.89 17.07 12.24
N LYS A 257 7.77 17.36 13.21
CA LYS A 257 8.36 18.70 13.38
C LYS A 257 9.20 19.11 12.17
N LEU A 258 10.08 18.21 11.70
CA LEU A 258 10.92 18.46 10.53
C LEU A 258 10.10 18.68 9.25
N ALA A 259 9.00 17.93 9.08
CA ALA A 259 8.07 18.07 7.97
C ALA A 259 7.29 19.40 8.01
N MET A 260 6.92 19.88 9.19
CA MET A 260 6.31 21.20 9.35
C MET A 260 7.28 22.31 8.96
N ASP A 261 8.55 22.22 9.37
CA ASP A 261 9.57 23.21 9.01
C ASP A 261 9.86 23.23 7.50
N ASN A 262 9.60 22.12 6.80
CA ASN A 262 9.68 22.04 5.34
C ASN A 262 8.59 22.81 4.59
N THR A 263 7.44 23.05 5.22
CA THR A 263 6.37 23.85 4.59
C THR A 263 6.75 25.33 4.43
N ASN A 264 7.78 25.78 5.15
CA ASN A 264 8.31 27.14 5.10
C ASN A 264 9.36 27.36 3.99
N ILE A 265 9.64 26.35 3.16
CA ILE A 265 10.60 26.48 2.06
C ILE A 265 10.03 27.43 0.99
N SER A 266 10.73 28.53 0.73
CA SER A 266 10.44 29.41 -0.39
C SER A 266 11.02 28.81 -1.68
N TYR A 267 10.17 28.10 -2.44
CA TYR A 267 10.56 27.49 -3.71
C TYR A 267 10.83 28.49 -4.84
N GLU A 268 10.53 29.79 -4.66
CA GLU A 268 10.71 30.82 -5.69
C GLU A 268 12.18 31.03 -6.09
N LYS A 269 13.12 30.60 -5.26
CA LYS A 269 14.57 30.75 -5.49
C LYS A 269 15.29 29.43 -5.77
N ILE A 270 14.54 28.34 -5.94
CA ILE A 270 15.08 27.00 -6.11
C ILE A 270 14.89 26.59 -7.56
N ASP A 271 15.95 26.06 -8.16
CA ASP A 271 15.89 25.51 -9.51
C ASP A 271 14.83 24.39 -9.62
N SER A 272 14.12 24.33 -10.75
CA SER A 272 13.03 23.38 -10.93
C SER A 272 13.49 21.92 -10.89
N GLU A 273 14.69 21.61 -11.39
CA GLU A 273 15.21 20.24 -11.35
C GLU A 273 15.60 19.83 -9.92
N GLU A 274 16.22 20.75 -9.17
CA GLU A 274 16.52 20.52 -7.75
C GLU A 274 15.26 20.28 -6.93
N ARG A 275 14.21 21.06 -7.19
CA ARG A 275 12.90 20.86 -6.55
C ARG A 275 12.34 19.47 -6.84
N VAL A 276 12.35 19.03 -8.10
CA VAL A 276 11.84 17.70 -8.48
C VAL A 276 12.65 16.59 -7.80
N LYS A 277 13.99 16.72 -7.72
CA LYS A 277 14.84 15.77 -7.00
C LYS A 277 14.49 15.71 -5.52
N TYR A 278 14.31 16.87 -4.87
CA TYR A 278 13.95 16.95 -3.46
C TYR A 278 12.56 16.37 -3.19
N ASP A 279 11.57 16.67 -4.02
CA ASP A 279 10.19 16.16 -3.89
C ASP A 279 10.16 14.64 -4.06
N ASN A 280 10.93 14.09 -5.01
CA ASN A 280 11.11 12.65 -5.17
C ASN A 280 11.75 11.99 -3.95
N PHE A 281 12.81 12.59 -3.41
CA PHE A 281 13.45 12.14 -2.18
C PHE A 281 12.47 12.15 -1.00
N PHE A 282 11.76 13.26 -0.80
CA PHE A 282 10.82 13.42 0.31
C PHE A 282 9.64 12.43 0.22
N ARG A 283 9.17 12.09 -0.99
CA ARG A 283 8.16 11.03 -1.16
C ARG A 283 8.65 9.67 -0.67
N LYS A 284 9.91 9.31 -0.94
CA LYS A 284 10.53 8.06 -0.44
C LYS A 284 10.69 8.10 1.08
N VAL A 285 11.07 9.25 1.65
CA VAL A 285 11.10 9.45 3.11
C VAL A 285 9.74 9.19 3.73
N ASN A 286 8.68 9.76 3.13
CA ASN A 286 7.31 9.60 3.61
C ASN A 286 6.81 8.16 3.54
N HIS A 287 7.24 7.42 2.51
CA HIS A 287 6.92 6.00 2.38
C HIS A 287 7.50 5.21 3.56
N ILE A 288 8.78 5.42 3.89
CA ILE A 288 9.46 4.69 4.97
C ILE A 288 8.89 5.06 6.35
N ILE A 289 8.72 6.35 6.66
CA ILE A 289 8.30 6.78 8.00
C ILE A 289 6.86 6.36 8.35
N ARG A 290 6.05 6.07 7.32
CA ARG A 290 4.67 5.59 7.45
C ARG A 290 4.57 4.07 7.61
N ALA A 291 5.66 3.34 7.39
CA ALA A 291 5.65 1.88 7.44
C ALA A 291 5.02 1.39 8.75
N GLY A 292 4.07 0.46 8.68
CA GLY A 292 3.55 -0.32 9.80
C GLY A 292 4.35 -1.60 10.04
N ILE A 293 5.08 -2.07 9.04
CA ILE A 293 5.92 -3.27 9.11
C ILE A 293 7.23 -3.07 8.34
N LEU A 294 8.34 -3.52 8.92
CA LEU A 294 9.66 -3.49 8.27
C LEU A 294 10.39 -4.83 8.38
N SER A 295 10.83 -5.36 7.23
CA SER A 295 11.81 -6.44 7.18
C SER A 295 13.17 -5.91 7.59
N LYS A 296 13.93 -6.71 8.35
CA LYS A 296 15.33 -6.43 8.69
C LYS A 296 16.30 -7.22 7.84
#